data_AF-A0A3N5V1H4-F1
#
_entry.id   AF-A0A3N5V1H4-F1
#
_cell.length_a   1.000
_cell.length_b   1.000
_cell.length_c   1.000
_cell.angle_alpha   90.00
_cell.angle_beta   90.00
_cell.angle_gamma   90.00
#
_symmetry.space_group_name_H-M   'P 1'
#
loop_
_entity.id
_entity.type
_entity.pdbx_description
1 polymer ?
#
loop_
_entity_poly.entity_id
_entity_poly.type
_entity_poly.pdbx_seq_one_letter_code
_entity_poly.pdbx_strand_id
1 'polypeptide(L)' 'MNLKTELLNCVKALYTSGLNTALSGNHSARFEKIWIWITPSEIPRYKIKTKDLVKINIKTKEIIGKRKPSREWVMHRDL' A
#
# COMPACT_ATOMS: atom_id res chain seq x y z
N MET A 1 -4.51 -4.04 17.29
CA MET A 1 -4.29 -2.93 16.34
C MET A 1 -4.34 -3.49 14.92
N ASN A 2 -4.92 -2.77 13.95
CA ASN A 2 -5.18 -3.30 12.60
C ASN A 2 -4.19 -2.66 11.60
N LEU A 3 -3.24 -3.46 11.10
CA LEU A 3 -2.15 -3.01 10.22
C LEU A 3 -2.62 -2.24 8.98
N LYS A 4 -3.76 -2.62 8.38
CA LYS A 4 -4.33 -1.90 7.24
C LYS A 4 -4.73 -0.47 7.60
N THR A 5 -5.24 -0.30 8.82
CA THR A 5 -5.68 1.00 9.32
C THR A 5 -4.48 1.90 9.61
N GLU A 6 -3.43 1.35 10.22
CA GLU A 6 -2.17 2.06 10.47
C GLU A 6 -1.49 2.51 9.16
N LEU A 7 -1.38 1.60 8.19
CA LEU A 7 -0.84 1.93 6.87
C LEU A 7 -1.65 3.07 6.22
N LEU A 8 -2.98 3.01 6.28
CA LEU A 8 -3.83 4.03 5.69
C LEU A 8 -3.71 5.38 6.42
N ASN A 9 -3.59 5.36 7.75
CA ASN A 9 -3.38 6.58 8.54
C ASN A 9 -2.04 7.23 8.19
N CYS A 10 -0.98 6.44 8.03
CA CYS A 10 0.32 6.93 7.56
C CYS A 10 0.23 7.55 6.16
N VAL A 11 -0.40 6.87 5.20
CA VAL A 11 -0.62 7.40 3.83
C VAL A 11 -1.34 8.75 3.86
N LYS A 12 -2.39 8.87 4.69
CA LYS A 12 -3.15 10.11 4.83
C LYS A 12 -2.34 11.20 5.52
N ALA A 13 -1.61 10.88 6.57
CA ALA A 13 -0.74 11.83 7.29
C ALA A 13 0.31 12.43 6.35
N LEU A 14 0.98 11.59 5.56
CA LEU A 14 1.99 12.03 4.59
C LEU A 14 1.39 12.86 3.45
N TYR A 15 0.15 12.56 3.02
CA TYR A 15 -0.56 13.41 2.07
C TYR A 15 -0.90 14.77 2.68
N THR A 16 -1.45 14.80 3.91
CA THR A 16 -1.82 16.04 4.59
C THR A 16 -0.62 16.91 4.94
N SER A 17 0.56 16.31 5.16
CA SER A 17 1.80 17.05 5.41
C SER A 17 2.52 17.51 4.13
N GLY A 18 1.95 17.26 2.94
CA GLY A 18 2.54 17.65 1.65
C GLY A 18 3.73 16.79 1.21
N LEU A 19 4.01 15.66 1.88
CA LEU A 19 5.09 14.74 1.52
C LEU A 19 4.72 13.79 0.39
N ASN A 20 3.43 13.65 0.08
CA ASN A 20 2.92 12.93 -1.08
C ASN A 20 1.91 13.78 -1.85
N THR A 21 1.81 13.55 -3.16
CA THR A 21 0.73 14.13 -3.97
C THR A 21 -0.48 13.19 -4.04
N ALA A 22 -1.53 13.60 -4.74
CA ALA A 22 -2.73 12.78 -4.89
C ALA A 22 -2.41 11.40 -5.50
N LEU A 23 -1.55 11.33 -6.52
CA LEU A 23 -1.31 10.10 -7.29
C LEU A 23 0.11 9.54 -7.15
N SER A 24 1.06 10.34 -6.64
CA SER A 24 2.44 9.92 -6.40
C SER A 24 2.67 9.44 -4.96
N GLY A 25 3.79 8.76 -4.75
CA GLY A 25 4.20 8.16 -3.47
C GLY A 25 3.40 6.90 -3.14
N ASN A 26 4.03 5.80 -2.78
CA ASN A 26 3.34 4.55 -2.45
C ASN A 26 3.93 3.93 -1.20
N HIS A 27 3.09 3.21 -0.46
CA HIS A 27 3.42 2.77 0.89
C HIS A 27 3.02 1.32 1.03
N SER A 28 3.89 0.56 1.70
CA SER A 28 3.62 -0.81 2.06
C SER A 28 3.86 -1.06 3.54
N ALA A 29 3.29 -2.14 4.04
CA ALA A 29 3.56 -2.67 5.37
C ALA A 29 3.73 -4.19 5.27
N ARG A 30 4.88 -4.68 5.73
CA ARG A 30 5.19 -6.11 5.75
C ARG A 30 4.64 -6.77 7.01
N PHE A 31 4.14 -7.99 6.87
CA PHE A 31 3.66 -8.81 7.98
C PHE A 31 3.92 -10.29 7.71
N GLU A 32 3.93 -11.09 8.78
CA GLU A 32 4.15 -12.55 8.72
C GLU A 32 5.41 -12.98 7.93
N LYS A 33 6.38 -12.07 7.77
CA LYS A 33 7.62 -12.22 6.98
C LYS A 33 7.45 -12.50 5.47
N ILE A 34 6.25 -12.90 5.01
CA ILE A 34 6.02 -13.32 3.61
C ILE A 34 4.98 -12.47 2.88
N TRP A 35 4.28 -11.57 3.58
CA TRP A 35 3.20 -10.78 3.00
C TRP A 35 3.46 -9.28 3.12
N ILE A 36 3.02 -8.53 2.12
CA ILE A 36 2.95 -7.07 2.17
C ILE A 36 1.52 -6.61 1.89
N TRP A 37 1.05 -5.61 2.64
CA TRP A 37 -0.03 -4.74 2.18
C TRP A 37 0.58 -3.58 1.43
N ILE A 38 0.00 -3.19 0.28
CA ILE A 38 0.48 -2.04 -0.49
C ILE A 38 -0.68 -1.18 -0.99
N THR A 39 -0.44 0.13 -1.10
CA THR A 39 -1.36 1.07 -1.73
C THR A 39 -1.65 0.68 -3.19
N PRO A 40 -2.89 0.84 -3.67
CA PRO A 40 -3.25 0.58 -5.06
C PRO A 40 -2.73 1.67 -6.02
N SER A 41 -2.61 1.31 -7.30
CA SER A 41 -2.38 2.26 -8.39
C SER A 41 -3.62 3.12 -8.64
N GLU A 42 -3.41 4.35 -9.14
CA GLU A 42 -4.44 5.21 -9.75
C GLU A 42 -5.61 5.61 -8.84
N ILE A 43 -5.43 5.52 -7.52
CA ILE A 43 -6.38 6.03 -6.52
C ILE A 43 -5.74 7.19 -5.75
N PRO A 44 -6.42 8.35 -5.65
CA PRO A 44 -5.94 9.45 -4.84
C PRO A 44 -5.67 9.05 -3.38
N ARG A 45 -4.51 9.40 -2.80
CA ARG A 45 -4.09 8.95 -1.45
C ARG A 45 -5.11 9.22 -0.35
N TYR A 46 -5.77 10.38 -0.41
CA TYR A 46 -6.83 10.76 0.54
C TYR A 46 -8.15 9.97 0.36
N LYS A 47 -8.36 9.31 -0.79
CA LYS A 47 -9.57 8.50 -1.08
C LYS A 47 -9.40 7.00 -0.83
N ILE A 48 -8.18 6.51 -0.55
CA ILE A 48 -7.94 5.09 -0.31
C ILE A 48 -8.73 4.62 0.92
N LYS A 49 -9.35 3.44 0.82
CA LYS A 49 -9.96 2.74 1.96
C LYS A 49 -9.21 1.43 2.19
N THR A 50 -9.37 0.84 3.38
CA THR A 50 -8.70 -0.43 3.76
C THR A 50 -9.02 -1.59 2.81
N LYS A 51 -10.19 -1.56 2.15
CA LYS A 51 -10.60 -2.53 1.12
C LYS A 51 -9.88 -2.38 -0.23
N ASP A 52 -9.29 -1.21 -0.49
CA ASP A 52 -8.55 -0.94 -1.72
C ASP A 52 -7.07 -1.33 -1.61
N LEU A 53 -6.56 -1.58 -0.39
CA LEU A 53 -5.21 -2.10 -0.17
C LEU A 53 -5.08 -3.51 -0.75
N VAL A 54 -3.94 -3.77 -1.38
CA VAL A 54 -3.63 -5.01 -2.09
C VAL A 54 -2.63 -5.81 -1.25
N LYS A 55 -2.86 -7.11 -1.07
CA LYS A 55 -1.93 -8.05 -0.42
C LYS A 55 -1.06 -8.69 -1.47
N ILE A 56 0.24 -8.80 -1.22
CA ILE A 56 1.17 -9.49 -2.11
C ILE A 56 2.03 -10.47 -1.32
N ASN A 57 2.19 -11.68 -1.84
CA ASN A 57 3.17 -12.64 -1.33
C ASN A 57 4.55 -12.29 -1.89
N ILE A 58 5.54 -12.06 -1.02
CA ILE A 58 6.87 -11.63 -1.48
C ILE A 58 7.66 -12.74 -2.18
N LYS A 59 7.32 -14.02 -1.95
CA LYS A 59 8.00 -15.15 -2.58
C LYS A 59 7.31 -15.57 -3.87
N THR A 60 6.00 -15.81 -3.80
CA THR A 60 5.23 -16.37 -4.93
C THR A 60 4.72 -15.31 -5.90
N LYS A 61 4.79 -14.02 -5.52
CA LYS A 61 4.20 -12.90 -6.27
C LYS A 61 2.68 -12.98 -6.41
N GLU A 62 2.01 -13.81 -5.61
CA GLU A 62 0.56 -13.87 -5.55
C GLU A 62 -0.01 -12.50 -5.12
N ILE A 63 -1.02 -12.01 -5.85
CA ILE A 63 -1.66 -10.72 -5.62
C ILE A 63 -3.12 -10.97 -5.22
N ILE A 64 -3.51 -10.46 -4.05
CA ILE A 64 -4.87 -10.61 -3.51
C ILE A 64 -5.46 -9.22 -3.24
N GLY A 65 -6.57 -8.90 -3.92
CA GLY A 65 -7.28 -7.63 -3.77
C GLY A 65 -8.11 -7.28 -5.00
N LYS A 66 -9.00 -6.29 -4.89
CA LYS A 66 -9.87 -5.83 -5.99
C LYS A 66 -9.22 -4.79 -6.90
N ARG A 67 -8.04 -4.28 -6.52
CA ARG A 67 -7.34 -3.18 -7.21
C ARG A 67 -5.99 -3.66 -7.72
N LYS A 68 -5.46 -2.97 -8.72
CA LYS A 68 -4.08 -3.14 -9.14
C LYS A 68 -3.15 -2.56 -8.06
N PRO A 69 -2.10 -3.27 -7.62
CA PRO A 69 -1.14 -2.71 -6.66
C PRO A 69 -0.37 -1.54 -7.29
N SER A 70 0.36 -0.77 -6.48
CA SER A 70 1.34 0.20 -6.98
C SER A 70 2.27 -0.43 -8.02
N ARG A 71 2.65 0.31 -9.07
CA ARG A 71 3.60 -0.17 -10.10
C ARG A 71 4.98 -0.50 -9.52
N GLU A 72 5.34 0.12 -8.40
CA GLU A 72 6.63 -0.02 -7.71
C GLU A 72 6.63 -1.10 -6.63
N TRP A 73 5.60 -1.96 -6.56
CA TRP A 73 5.49 -2.98 -5.51
C TRP A 73 6.68 -3.95 -5.44
N VAL A 74 7.36 -4.16 -6.57
CA VAL A 74 8.56 -4.99 -6.66
C VAL A 74 9.70 -4.42 -5.81
N MET A 75 9.86 -3.08 -5.77
CA MET A 75 10.87 -2.44 -4.92
C MET A 75 10.60 -2.68 -3.43
N HIS A 76 9.34 -2.64 -3.01
CA HIS A 76 8.94 -2.92 -1.61
C HIS A 76 9.09 -4.39 -1.21
N ARG A 77 9.02 -5.30 -2.20
CA ARG A 77 9.23 -6.73 -2.01
C ARG A 77 10.69 -7.05 -1.71
N ASP A 78 11.62 -6.37 -2.40
CA ASP A 78 13.04 -6.71 -2.41
C ASP A 78 13.84 -6.12 -1.23
N LEU A 79 13.20 -5.29 -0.40
CA LEU A 79 13.69 -4.84 0.92
C LEU A 79 13.42 -5.89 2.02
#